data_AF-A0A816F2B7-F1
#
_entry.id   AF-A0A816F2B7-F1
#
_cell.length_a   1.000
_cell.length_b   1.000
_cell.length_c   1.000
_cell.angle_alpha   90.00
_cell.angle_beta   90.00
_cell.angle_gamma   90.00
#
_symmetry.space_group_name_H-M   'P 1'
#
loop_
_entity.id
_entity.type
_entity.pdbx_description
1 polymer ?
#
loop_
_entity_poly.entity_id
_entity_poly.type
_entity_poly.pdbx_seq_one_letter_code
_entity_poly.pdbx_strand_id
1 'polypeptide(L)'
;MSNSYITNQNFIPSLTSFHSNGGAIFMFADNTPLVAHANEFLGKKFGVTVEGDYHGTRTLTYAENGHQQKGHFGQHEIFTGVKNLYEGITICHPVYSTEESREKLVPIATSYFFL
;
A
#
# COMPACT_ATOMS: atom_id res chain seq x y z
N MET A 1 18.96 15.63 -3.61
CA MET A 1 17.96 14.55 -3.75
C MET A 1 18.66 13.24 -3.40
N SER A 2 18.30 12.58 -2.31
CA SER A 2 18.89 11.28 -1.96
C SER A 2 18.17 10.19 -2.76
N ASN A 3 18.84 9.64 -3.78
CA ASN A 3 18.34 8.44 -4.46
C ASN A 3 18.36 7.29 -3.46
N SER A 4 17.18 6.82 -3.07
CA SER A 4 17.05 5.62 -2.24
C SER A 4 17.00 4.42 -3.18
N TYR A 5 18.08 3.64 -3.20
CA TYR A 5 18.19 2.45 -4.04
C TYR A 5 18.20 1.21 -3.17
N ILE A 6 17.48 0.20 -3.62
CA ILE A 6 17.53 -1.14 -3.02
C ILE A 6 18.89 -1.73 -3.35
N THR A 7 19.71 -1.95 -2.32
CA THR A 7 21.09 -2.47 -2.49
C THR A 7 21.13 -3.97 -2.78
N ASN A 8 20.15 -4.71 -2.27
CA ASN A 8 20.06 -6.15 -2.46
C ASN A 8 19.21 -6.48 -3.70
N GLN A 9 19.86 -6.95 -4.76
CA GLN A 9 19.21 -7.33 -6.01
C GLN A 9 18.21 -8.49 -5.86
N ASN A 10 18.37 -9.34 -4.84
CA ASN A 10 17.47 -10.47 -4.58
C ASN A 10 16.24 -10.09 -3.76
N PHE A 11 16.18 -8.88 -3.19
CA PHE A 11 15.08 -8.46 -2.33
C PHE A 11 13.71 -8.63 -2.99
N ILE A 12 13.53 -8.08 -4.19
CA ILE A 12 12.25 -8.13 -4.90
C ILE A 12 11.93 -9.53 -5.45
N PRO A 13 12.88 -10.26 -6.08
CA PRO A 13 12.66 -11.65 -6.48
C PRO A 13 12.22 -12.55 -5.31
N SER A 14 12.88 -12.45 -4.15
CA SER A 14 12.52 -13.24 -2.97
C SER A 14 11.13 -12.89 -2.45
N LEU A 15 10.82 -11.59 -2.35
CA LEU A 15 9.51 -11.11 -1.89
C LEU A 15 8.38 -11.53 -2.85
N THR A 16 8.64 -11.45 -4.16
CA THR A 16 7.72 -11.90 -5.21
C THR A 16 7.47 -13.40 -5.13
N SER A 17 8.53 -14.20 -4.93
CA SER A 17 8.40 -15.65 -4.78
C SER A 17 7.61 -16.02 -3.52
N PHE A 18 7.93 -15.41 -2.38
CA PHE A 18 7.21 -15.62 -1.13
C PHE A 18 5.71 -15.34 -1.27
N HIS A 19 5.35 -14.18 -1.84
CA HIS A 19 3.94 -13.83 -2.07
C HIS A 19 3.25 -14.76 -3.06
N SER A 20 3.95 -15.15 -4.14
CA SER A 20 3.40 -16.06 -5.14
C SER A 20 3.17 -17.47 -4.60
N ASN A 21 3.87 -17.85 -3.53
CA ASN A 21 3.69 -19.12 -2.81
C ASN A 21 2.63 -19.04 -1.70
N GLY A 22 1.84 -17.95 -1.64
CA GLY A 22 0.77 -17.76 -0.66
C GLY A 22 1.18 -17.02 0.61
N GLY A 23 2.40 -16.51 0.70
CA GLY A 23 2.84 -15.66 1.81
C GLY A 23 2.16 -14.28 1.79
N ALA A 24 1.64 -13.84 2.93
CA ALA A 24 1.09 -12.49 3.07
C ALA A 24 2.21 -11.47 3.34
N ILE A 25 2.13 -10.29 2.72
CA ILE A 25 3.07 -9.19 2.94
C ILE A 25 2.32 -8.01 3.54
N PHE A 26 2.86 -7.49 4.64
CA PHE A 26 2.47 -6.20 5.19
C PHE A 26 3.52 -5.15 4.82
N MET A 27 3.09 -4.03 4.24
CA MET A 27 3.99 -2.98 3.71
C MET A 27 3.67 -1.62 4.32
N PHE A 28 4.73 -0.86 4.58
CA PHE A 28 4.67 0.55 4.97
C PHE A 28 5.20 1.41 3.81
N ALA A 29 4.55 2.53 3.51
CA ALA A 29 4.93 3.44 2.43
C ALA A 29 4.38 4.85 2.70
N ASP A 30 5.23 5.81 3.03
CA ASP A 30 4.76 7.15 3.37
C ASP A 30 5.05 8.14 2.24
N ASN A 31 5.83 9.19 2.48
CA ASN A 31 6.26 10.15 1.47
C ASN A 31 7.62 9.76 0.87
N THR A 32 8.04 10.46 -0.19
CA THR A 32 9.36 10.22 -0.79
C THR A 32 10.47 10.57 0.22
N PRO A 33 11.45 9.68 0.48
CA PRO A 33 11.78 8.47 -0.26
C PRO A 33 11.27 7.14 0.33
N LEU A 34 10.45 7.17 1.38
CA LEU A 34 9.95 6.00 2.12
C LEU A 34 8.99 5.11 1.31
N VAL A 35 8.60 5.53 0.10
CA VAL A 35 7.84 4.72 -0.87
C VAL A 35 8.69 3.76 -1.70
N ALA A 36 10.02 3.89 -1.70
CA ALA A 36 10.89 3.24 -2.70
C ALA A 36 10.74 1.70 -2.75
N HIS A 37 10.74 1.04 -1.58
CA HIS A 37 10.60 -0.43 -1.52
C HIS A 37 9.22 -0.91 -1.93
N ALA A 38 8.17 -0.20 -1.48
CA ALA A 38 6.79 -0.53 -1.81
C ALA A 38 6.55 -0.36 -3.32
N ASN A 39 7.02 0.74 -3.91
CA ASN A 39 6.90 1.01 -5.34
C ASN A 39 7.61 -0.01 -6.21
N GLU A 40 8.81 -0.43 -5.84
CA GLU A 40 9.54 -1.44 -6.61
C GLU A 40 8.79 -2.80 -6.60
N PHE A 41 8.26 -3.22 -5.45
CA PHE A 41 7.51 -4.47 -5.36
C PHE A 41 6.15 -4.38 -6.06
N LEU A 42 5.36 -3.36 -5.73
CA LEU A 42 4.02 -3.14 -6.29
C LEU A 42 4.09 -2.95 -7.82
N GLY A 43 5.10 -2.21 -8.30
CA GLY A 43 5.30 -1.95 -9.71
C GLY A 43 5.57 -3.24 -10.49
N LYS A 44 6.48 -4.08 -9.98
CA LYS A 44 6.81 -5.36 -10.65
C LYS A 44 5.70 -6.39 -10.57
N LYS A 45 4.99 -6.47 -9.45
CA LYS A 45 4.01 -7.54 -9.22
C LYS A 45 2.61 -7.20 -9.75
N PHE A 46 2.19 -5.96 -9.59
CA PHE A 46 0.81 -5.52 -9.83
C PHE A 46 0.70 -4.38 -10.86
N GLY A 47 1.81 -3.77 -11.27
CA GLY A 47 1.78 -2.60 -12.16
C GLY A 47 1.24 -1.34 -11.47
N VAL A 48 1.36 -1.28 -10.15
CA VAL A 48 0.87 -0.17 -9.32
C VAL A 48 2.05 0.46 -8.60
N THR A 49 2.05 1.78 -8.45
CA THR A 49 2.95 2.48 -7.53
C THR A 49 2.13 3.24 -6.51
N VAL A 50 2.74 3.72 -5.45
CA VAL A 50 2.16 4.70 -4.54
C VAL A 50 2.93 6.01 -4.65
N GLU A 51 2.20 7.10 -4.57
CA GLU A 51 2.78 8.44 -4.54
C GLU A 51 2.06 9.29 -3.50
N GLY A 52 2.75 10.30 -3.01
CA GLY A 52 2.15 11.25 -2.11
C GLY A 52 3.17 12.06 -1.31
N ASP A 53 2.57 12.92 -0.52
CA ASP A 53 3.07 13.65 0.65
C ASP A 53 1.83 14.36 1.23
N TYR A 54 0.69 13.65 1.21
CA TYR A 54 -0.60 14.27 1.49
C TYR A 54 -0.73 14.36 3.00
N HIS A 55 -1.19 15.51 3.48
CA HIS A 55 -1.46 15.68 4.90
C HIS A 55 -2.58 14.73 5.34
N GLY A 56 -2.25 13.83 6.27
CA GLY A 56 -3.17 12.90 6.90
C GLY A 56 -3.80 13.51 8.15
N THR A 57 -3.57 12.89 9.31
CA THR A 57 -4.08 13.27 10.65
C THR A 57 -5.58 13.10 10.87
N ARG A 58 -6.21 12.20 10.10
CA ARG A 58 -7.64 11.91 10.23
C ARG A 58 -7.88 10.52 10.79
N THR A 59 -9.05 10.34 11.38
CA THR A 59 -9.53 9.00 11.75
C THR A 59 -10.32 8.43 10.58
N LEU A 60 -9.88 7.28 10.07
CA LEU A 60 -10.59 6.45 9.12
C LEU A 60 -11.63 5.58 9.85
N THR A 61 -12.81 5.46 9.27
CA THR A 61 -13.88 4.55 9.72
C THR A 61 -14.03 3.35 8.79
N TYR A 62 -14.56 2.25 9.31
CA TYR A 62 -14.84 1.08 8.48
C TYR A 62 -15.92 1.37 7.42
N ALA A 63 -15.70 0.90 6.20
CA ALA A 63 -16.74 0.69 5.20
C ALA A 63 -16.41 -0.55 4.36
N GLU A 64 -17.43 -1.30 3.94
CA GLU A 64 -17.27 -2.54 3.16
C GLU A 64 -16.38 -2.33 1.91
N ASN A 65 -16.64 -1.24 1.16
CA ASN A 65 -15.84 -0.79 0.02
C ASN A 65 -14.94 0.42 0.35
N GLY A 66 -14.47 0.50 1.60
CA GLY A 66 -13.70 1.66 2.11
C GLY A 66 -12.40 1.93 1.35
N HIS A 67 -11.78 0.93 0.73
CA HIS A 67 -10.59 1.09 -0.12
C HIS A 67 -10.82 1.99 -1.35
N GLN A 68 -12.08 2.27 -1.71
CA GLN A 68 -12.44 3.17 -2.82
C GLN A 68 -12.86 4.56 -2.35
N GLN A 69 -12.95 4.77 -1.04
CA GLN A 69 -13.56 5.95 -0.45
C GLN A 69 -12.58 6.64 0.50
N LYS A 70 -12.41 7.96 0.32
CA LYS A 70 -11.60 8.75 1.26
C LYS A 70 -12.19 8.68 2.67
N GLY A 71 -11.33 8.69 3.69
CA GLY A 71 -11.76 8.63 5.09
C GLY A 71 -12.23 7.25 5.56
N HIS A 72 -12.07 6.20 4.75
CA HIS A 72 -12.48 4.86 5.12
C HIS A 72 -11.37 3.82 4.90
N PHE A 73 -11.42 2.75 5.69
CA PHE A 73 -10.67 1.52 5.42
C PHE A 73 -11.62 0.41 5.01
N GLY A 74 -11.16 -0.45 4.10
CA GLY A 74 -11.95 -1.55 3.54
C GLY A 74 -12.03 -2.77 4.45
N GLN A 75 -12.87 -3.72 4.06
CA GLN A 75 -12.92 -5.03 4.71
C GLN A 75 -11.65 -5.83 4.43
N HIS A 76 -10.98 -6.26 5.50
CA HIS A 76 -9.90 -7.25 5.45
C HIS A 76 -9.74 -7.93 6.80
N GLU A 77 -9.28 -9.19 6.81
CA GLU A 77 -9.14 -9.99 8.04
C GLU A 77 -8.21 -9.34 9.07
N ILE A 78 -7.16 -8.62 8.62
CA ILE A 78 -6.24 -7.90 9.51
C ILE A 78 -6.92 -6.76 10.29
N PHE A 79 -8.09 -6.29 9.84
CA PHE A 79 -8.87 -5.26 10.53
C PHE A 79 -9.99 -5.83 11.40
N THR A 80 -10.02 -7.14 11.61
CA THR A 80 -11.01 -7.76 12.51
C THR A 80 -10.91 -7.16 13.90
N GLY A 81 -12.03 -6.60 14.39
CA GLY A 81 -12.08 -5.92 15.68
C GLY A 81 -11.58 -4.47 15.68
N VAL A 82 -11.03 -3.98 14.57
CA VAL A 82 -10.64 -2.57 14.41
C VAL A 82 -11.86 -1.75 13.99
N LYS A 83 -12.19 -0.73 14.78
CA LYS A 83 -13.31 0.20 14.46
C LYS A 83 -12.84 1.44 13.72
N ASN A 84 -11.67 1.94 14.11
CA ASN A 84 -11.09 3.18 13.64
C ASN A 84 -9.59 3.00 13.41
N LEU A 85 -9.07 3.66 12.39
CA LEU A 85 -7.64 3.72 12.07
C LEU A 85 -7.22 5.20 12.00
N TYR A 86 -6.02 5.55 12.46
CA TYR A 86 -5.53 6.94 12.40
C TYR A 86 -4.56 7.15 11.24
N GLU A 87 -4.95 7.90 10.20
CA GLU A 87 -4.02 8.33 9.14
C GLU A 87 -2.82 9.00 9.79
N GLY A 88 -1.60 8.55 9.46
CA GLY A 88 -0.36 9.17 9.93
C GLY A 88 -0.27 10.66 9.60
N ILE A 89 0.84 11.31 9.93
CA ILE A 89 1.02 12.74 9.61
C ILE A 89 0.94 12.96 8.09
N THR A 90 1.55 12.05 7.35
CA THR A 90 1.56 11.98 5.90
C THR A 90 0.99 10.64 5.44
N ILE A 91 0.38 10.65 4.26
CA ILE A 91 -0.13 9.46 3.58
C ILE A 91 0.22 9.49 2.09
N CYS A 92 0.23 8.31 1.49
CA CYS A 92 0.32 8.13 0.04
C CYS A 92 -0.89 7.38 -0.51
N HIS A 93 -1.10 7.50 -1.82
CA HIS A 93 -2.18 6.86 -2.54
C HIS A 93 -1.62 6.03 -3.71
N PRO A 94 -2.28 4.91 -4.06
CA PRO A 94 -1.92 4.12 -5.22
C PRO A 94 -2.21 4.91 -6.51
N VAL A 95 -1.25 4.80 -7.42
CA VAL A 95 -1.28 5.28 -8.80
C VAL A 95 -1.33 4.05 -9.69
N TYR A 96 -2.41 3.96 -10.46
CA TYR A 96 -2.68 2.85 -11.35
C TYR A 96 -2.15 3.17 -12.75
N SER A 97 -1.33 2.29 -13.31
CA SER A 97 -0.81 2.48 -14.68
C SER A 97 -1.84 2.11 -15.75
N THR A 98 -2.75 1.18 -15.44
CA THR A 98 -3.83 0.69 -16.31
C THR A 98 -5.08 0.32 -15.50
N GLU A 99 -6.25 0.18 -16.15
CA GLU A 99 -7.45 -0.34 -15.46
C GLU A 99 -7.25 -1.77 -14.93
N GLU A 100 -6.51 -2.62 -15.64
CA GLU A 100 -6.16 -3.97 -15.18
C GLU A 100 -5.35 -3.91 -13.87
N SER A 101 -4.46 -2.93 -13.71
CA SER A 101 -3.67 -2.74 -12.49
C SER A 101 -4.55 -2.37 -11.29
N ARG A 102 -5.68 -1.68 -11.54
CA ARG A 102 -6.66 -1.33 -10.52
C ARG A 102 -7.40 -2.56 -10.00
N GLU A 103 -7.88 -3.41 -10.91
CA GLU A 103 -8.58 -4.66 -10.53
C GLU A 103 -7.68 -5.62 -9.74
N LYS A 104 -6.38 -5.67 -10.07
CA LYS A 104 -5.39 -6.49 -9.34
C LYS A 104 -5.15 -6.04 -7.90
N LEU A 105 -5.37 -4.77 -7.58
CA LEU A 105 -5.12 -4.22 -6.24
C LEU A 105 -6.35 -4.27 -5.32
N VAL A 106 -7.56 -4.32 -5.87
CA VAL A 106 -8.84 -4.42 -5.11
C VAL A 106 -8.88 -5.59 -4.10
N PRO A 107 -8.37 -6.80 -4.40
CA PRO A 107 -8.37 -7.90 -3.43
C PRO A 107 -7.25 -7.78 -2.35
N ILE A 108 -6.33 -6.82 -2.48
CA ILE A 108 -5.29 -6.58 -1.47
C ILE A 108 -5.86 -5.55 -0.49
N ALA A 109 -5.73 -5.84 0.81
CA ALA A 109 -6.09 -4.99 1.94
C ALA A 109 -5.50 -3.58 1.85
N THR A 110 -6.07 -2.72 1.01
CA THR A 110 -5.67 -1.33 0.89
C THR A 110 -6.57 -0.53 1.81
N SER A 111 -6.29 -0.64 3.11
CA SER A 111 -6.46 0.56 3.93
C SER A 111 -5.38 1.53 3.49
N TYR A 112 -5.74 2.80 3.26
CA TYR A 112 -4.79 3.91 3.05
C TYR A 112 -4.01 4.18 4.33
N PHE A 113 -3.31 3.16 4.81
CA PHE A 113 -2.63 3.10 6.07
C PHE A 113 -1.19 2.77 5.80
N PHE A 114 -0.39 3.81 5.83
CA PHE A 114 1.03 3.70 5.91
C PHE A 114 1.41 4.61 7.07
N LEU A 115 1.79 3.97 8.18
CA LEU A 115 2.37 4.65 9.34
C LEU A 115 3.81 5.07 9.02
#